data_AF-A0A9Q7WGX7-F1
#
_entry.id   AF-A0A9Q7WGX7-F1
#
_cell.length_a   1.000
_cell.length_b   1.000
_cell.length_c   1.000
_cell.angle_alpha   90.00
_cell.angle_beta   90.00
_cell.angle_gamma   90.00
#
_symmetry.space_group_name_H-M   'P 1'
#
loop_
_entity.id
_entity.type
_entity.pdbx_description
1 polymer ?
#
loop_
_entity_poly.entity_id
_entity_poly.type
_entity_poly.pdbx_seq_one_letter_code
_entity_poly.pdbx_strand_id
1 'polypeptide(L)'
;MTVVVSAAEAKRRADLLYALYAALTTGGPGLDYRLHMDPTDPVAVALTDGREKVYDLALMASNDNVFDVWRLRLGHPQWWRGGRVRRTTPLLARLISELTGRHDDGPHLGSSGYVGAHWFNQSLRAIAPLSSPARDQLAVALRRELIGRNMCLHGIVFMSFVSGRAFNPAEMFPEAEHVEPVDLDRLRDAAYELHKIHGAGWVEAFSELVSGLDPVTWAGVTAALKVELRERRTERE
;
A
#
# COMPACT_ATOMS: atom_id res chain seq x y z
N MET A 1 22.44 12.26 -17.77
CA MET A 1 23.37 12.86 -16.80
C MET A 1 23.08 12.23 -15.46
N THR A 2 23.98 11.39 -14.95
CA THR A 2 23.89 10.87 -13.58
C THR A 2 24.21 12.01 -12.63
N VAL A 3 23.19 12.54 -11.96
CA VAL A 3 23.39 13.51 -10.88
C VAL A 3 24.10 12.76 -9.76
N VAL A 4 25.34 13.13 -9.48
CA VAL A 4 26.08 12.56 -8.36
C VAL A 4 25.54 13.19 -7.08
N VAL A 5 24.85 12.39 -6.28
CA VAL A 5 24.33 12.79 -4.97
C VAL A 5 25.52 13.17 -4.06
N SER A 6 25.41 14.30 -3.35
CA SER A 6 26.46 14.73 -2.44
C SER A 6 26.61 13.77 -1.25
N ALA A 7 27.80 13.68 -0.66
CA ALA A 7 28.02 12.84 0.52
C ALA A 7 27.10 13.23 1.70
N ALA A 8 26.80 14.52 1.85
CA ALA A 8 25.87 15.01 2.87
C ALA A 8 24.44 14.52 2.62
N GLU A 9 24.00 14.54 1.36
CA GLU A 9 22.68 14.04 0.97
C GLU A 9 22.59 12.51 1.11
N ALA A 10 23.61 11.78 0.69
CA ALA A 10 23.69 10.34 0.87
C ALA A 10 23.59 9.93 2.35
N LYS A 11 24.24 10.68 3.25
CA LYS A 11 24.12 10.49 4.69
C LYS A 11 22.70 10.80 5.20
N ARG A 12 22.10 11.93 4.78
CA ARG A 12 20.72 12.29 5.15
C ARG A 12 19.74 11.18 4.78
N ARG A 13 19.89 10.60 3.59
CA ARG A 13 19.08 9.47 3.11
C ARG A 13 19.27 8.23 3.96
N ALA A 14 20.50 7.87 4.30
CA ALA A 14 20.78 6.73 5.19
C ALA A 14 20.16 6.92 6.57
N ASP A 15 20.29 8.12 7.16
CA ASP A 15 19.69 8.46 8.46
C ASP A 15 18.15 8.35 8.42
N LEU A 16 17.51 8.78 7.31
CA LEU A 16 16.07 8.62 7.12
C LEU A 16 15.65 7.14 7.06
N LEU A 17 16.34 6.31 6.28
CA LEU A 17 16.02 4.87 6.20
C LEU A 17 16.16 4.20 7.58
N TYR A 18 17.17 4.57 8.36
CA TYR A 18 17.30 4.12 9.75
C TYR A 18 16.15 4.56 10.64
N ALA A 19 15.73 5.82 10.55
CA ALA A 19 14.62 6.34 11.36
C ALA A 19 13.32 5.60 11.04
N LEU A 20 13.03 5.37 9.75
CA LEU A 20 11.87 4.59 9.31
C LEU A 20 11.94 3.14 9.81
N TYR A 21 13.10 2.50 9.67
CA TYR A 21 13.31 1.13 10.16
C TYR A 21 13.17 1.01 11.70
N ALA A 22 13.69 1.99 12.43
CA ALA A 22 13.55 2.06 13.89
C ALA A 22 12.08 2.28 14.31
N ALA A 23 11.34 3.15 13.62
CA ALA A 23 9.92 3.37 13.89
C ALA A 23 9.10 2.09 13.64
N LEU A 24 9.42 1.34 12.58
CA LEU A 24 8.79 0.05 12.30
C LEU A 24 9.06 -0.98 13.40
N THR A 25 10.30 -1.07 13.88
CA THR A 25 10.73 -2.11 14.83
C THR A 25 10.39 -1.81 16.29
N THR A 26 10.15 -0.55 16.65
CA THR A 26 9.75 -0.16 18.02
C THR A 26 8.25 -0.32 18.30
N GLY A 27 7.42 -0.45 17.26
CA GLY A 27 5.96 -0.25 17.36
C GLY A 27 5.07 -1.45 17.70
N GLY A 28 5.57 -2.67 17.93
CA GLY A 28 4.66 -3.79 18.21
C GLY A 28 5.31 -5.07 18.74
N PRO A 29 4.95 -5.55 19.95
CA PRO A 29 5.38 -6.86 20.43
C PRO A 29 4.71 -7.95 19.56
N GLY A 30 5.51 -8.63 18.73
CA GLY A 30 5.06 -9.75 17.89
C GLY A 30 5.29 -9.61 16.38
N LEU A 31 5.75 -8.45 15.90
CA LEU A 31 6.17 -8.25 14.52
C LEU A 31 7.69 -8.14 14.45
N ASP A 32 8.37 -9.27 14.24
CA ASP A 32 9.78 -9.23 13.89
C ASP A 32 9.92 -8.89 12.40
N TYR A 33 10.13 -7.60 12.13
CA TYR A 33 10.35 -7.08 10.78
C TYR A 33 11.55 -7.72 10.08
N ARG A 34 12.51 -8.27 10.84
CA ARG A 34 13.69 -8.93 10.29
C ARG A 34 13.33 -10.22 9.54
N LEU A 35 12.29 -10.93 9.96
CA LEU A 35 11.84 -12.18 9.34
C LEU A 35 11.22 -11.99 7.95
N HIS A 36 10.92 -10.75 7.58
CA HIS A 36 10.37 -10.42 6.26
C HIS A 36 11.41 -9.90 5.29
N MET A 37 12.60 -9.54 5.74
CA MET A 37 13.66 -9.00 4.89
C MET A 37 14.43 -10.12 4.19
N ASP A 38 14.88 -9.85 2.97
CA ASP A 38 15.81 -10.74 2.26
C ASP A 38 17.20 -10.57 2.86
N PRO A 39 17.79 -11.59 3.50
CA PRO A 39 19.12 -11.49 4.10
C PRO A 39 20.24 -11.34 3.06
N THR A 40 19.93 -11.48 1.77
CA THR A 40 20.88 -11.26 0.67
C THR A 40 20.82 -9.84 0.11
N ASP A 41 19.81 -9.04 0.49
CA ASP A 41 19.73 -7.63 0.08
C ASP A 41 20.70 -6.78 0.91
N PRO A 42 21.71 -6.14 0.29
CA PRO A 42 22.73 -5.39 1.01
C PRO A 42 22.19 -4.24 1.88
N VAL A 43 21.08 -3.62 1.48
CA VAL A 43 20.45 -2.56 2.27
C VAL A 43 19.75 -3.13 3.49
N ALA A 44 19.10 -4.29 3.36
CA ALA A 44 18.50 -5.00 4.49
C ALA A 44 19.56 -5.34 5.54
N VAL A 45 20.69 -5.92 5.10
CA VAL A 45 21.83 -6.26 5.97
C VAL A 45 22.35 -5.02 6.69
N ALA A 46 22.58 -3.93 5.96
CA ALA A 46 23.06 -2.68 6.57
C ALA A 46 22.07 -2.14 7.62
N LEU A 47 20.76 -2.19 7.36
CA LEU A 47 19.74 -1.76 8.33
C LEU A 47 19.69 -2.66 9.58
N THR A 48 19.88 -3.98 9.44
CA THR A 48 19.85 -4.91 10.57
C THR A 48 21.08 -4.83 11.46
N ASP A 49 22.26 -4.60 10.87
CA ASP A 49 23.55 -4.52 11.57
C ASP A 49 23.71 -3.22 12.38
N GLY A 50 22.82 -2.25 12.15
CA GLY A 50 22.75 -1.03 12.94
C GLY A 50 23.81 0.00 12.57
N ARG A 51 23.92 1.06 13.38
CA ARG A 51 24.62 2.32 13.03
C ARG A 51 26.07 2.17 12.56
N GLU A 52 26.75 1.08 12.87
CA GLU A 52 28.09 0.76 12.37
C GLU A 52 28.16 0.70 10.83
N LYS A 53 27.04 0.36 10.18
CA LYS A 53 26.90 0.26 8.73
C LYS A 53 26.35 1.51 8.05
N VAL A 54 26.29 2.66 8.75
CA VAL A 54 25.69 3.89 8.18
C VAL A 54 26.43 4.41 6.94
N TYR A 55 27.76 4.24 6.87
CA TYR A 55 28.55 4.64 5.71
C TYR A 55 28.26 3.75 4.49
N ASP A 56 28.18 2.44 4.69
CA ASP A 56 27.82 1.47 3.65
C ASP A 56 26.40 1.77 3.13
N LEU A 57 25.46 2.05 4.05
CA LEU A 57 24.10 2.45 3.71
C LEU A 57 24.05 3.76 2.93
N ALA A 58 24.85 4.77 3.32
CA ALA A 58 24.93 6.04 2.60
C ALA A 58 25.44 5.85 1.17
N LEU A 59 26.45 5.00 0.96
CA LEU A 59 26.95 4.68 -0.37
C LEU A 59 25.84 4.06 -1.24
N MET A 60 25.05 3.13 -0.69
CA MET A 60 23.92 2.52 -1.41
C MET A 60 22.78 3.52 -1.67
N ALA A 61 22.44 4.34 -0.68
CA ALA A 61 21.37 5.35 -0.78
C ALA A 61 21.72 6.54 -1.68
N SER A 62 22.98 6.65 -2.14
CA SER A 62 23.36 7.59 -3.20
C SER A 62 22.71 7.25 -4.55
N ASN A 63 22.27 6.00 -4.74
CA ASN A 63 21.48 5.60 -5.88
C ASN A 63 19.99 5.91 -5.62
N ASP A 64 19.41 6.80 -6.42
CA ASP A 64 18.02 7.22 -6.28
C ASP A 64 17.04 6.04 -6.30
N ASN A 65 17.25 5.06 -7.18
CA ASN A 65 16.36 3.91 -7.28
C ASN A 65 16.40 3.03 -6.02
N VAL A 66 17.60 2.81 -5.47
CA VAL A 66 17.77 2.04 -4.24
C VAL A 66 17.11 2.77 -3.08
N PHE A 67 17.38 4.08 -2.96
CA PHE A 67 16.81 4.90 -1.91
C PHE A 67 15.27 4.94 -1.98
N ASP A 68 14.68 5.22 -3.14
CA ASP A 68 13.22 5.34 -3.26
C ASP A 68 12.49 4.02 -2.99
N VAL A 69 13.01 2.90 -3.51
CA VAL A 69 12.42 1.59 -3.23
C VAL A 69 12.45 1.29 -1.73
N TRP A 70 13.60 1.51 -1.08
CA TRP A 70 13.74 1.22 0.34
C TRP A 70 12.98 2.20 1.24
N ARG A 71 12.95 3.49 0.88
CA ARG A 71 12.13 4.50 1.55
C ARG A 71 10.66 4.08 1.57
N LEU A 72 10.13 3.64 0.43
CA LEU A 72 8.73 3.21 0.33
C LEU A 72 8.46 1.86 0.99
N ARG A 73 9.39 0.91 0.92
CA ARG A 73 9.27 -0.35 1.68
C ARG A 73 9.18 -0.11 3.18
N LEU A 74 9.97 0.82 3.70
CA LEU A 74 9.99 1.13 5.13
C LEU A 74 8.83 2.05 5.55
N GLY A 75 8.41 2.99 4.69
CA GLY A 75 7.26 3.86 4.95
C GLY A 75 5.91 3.16 4.81
N HIS A 76 5.80 2.21 3.88
CA HIS A 76 4.55 1.52 3.52
C HIS A 76 4.75 0.01 3.53
N PRO A 77 4.93 -0.57 4.72
CA PRO A 77 5.45 -1.91 4.82
C PRO A 77 4.40 -2.96 4.42
N GLN A 78 3.12 -2.60 4.24
CA GLN A 78 2.12 -3.53 3.69
C GLN A 78 2.28 -3.73 2.18
N TRP A 79 2.87 -2.78 1.45
CA TRP A 79 3.05 -2.90 0.00
C TRP A 79 4.00 -4.03 -0.39
N TRP A 80 5.04 -4.28 0.39
CA TRP A 80 6.04 -5.28 0.05
C TRP A 80 5.92 -6.55 0.88
N ARG A 81 5.47 -6.47 2.14
CA ARG A 81 5.16 -7.66 2.96
C ARG A 81 3.86 -8.34 2.53
N GLY A 82 2.99 -7.60 1.83
CA GLY A 82 1.76 -8.11 1.24
C GLY A 82 0.61 -8.24 2.24
N GLY A 83 0.41 -7.30 3.15
CA GLY A 83 -0.69 -7.38 4.10
C GLY A 83 -0.52 -8.50 5.14
N ARG A 84 -1.61 -8.80 5.87
CA ARG A 84 -1.73 -10.03 6.67
C ARG A 84 -1.71 -11.31 5.80
N VAL A 85 -1.96 -11.18 4.50
CA VAL A 85 -2.12 -12.31 3.58
C VAL A 85 -1.23 -12.14 2.34
N ARG A 86 -0.13 -12.91 2.32
CA ARG A 86 0.87 -12.89 1.24
C ARG A 86 0.22 -13.10 -0.14
N ARG A 87 0.89 -12.62 -1.21
CA ARG A 87 0.49 -12.83 -2.62
C ARG A 87 -0.88 -12.25 -3.01
N THR A 88 -1.33 -11.19 -2.36
CA THR A 88 -2.59 -10.49 -2.68
C THR A 88 -2.48 -9.47 -3.81
N THR A 89 -1.28 -9.16 -4.34
CA THR A 89 -1.12 -8.17 -5.44
C THR A 89 -1.95 -8.49 -6.69
N PRO A 90 -1.96 -9.73 -7.22
CA PRO A 90 -2.84 -10.08 -8.34
C PRO A 90 -4.32 -9.98 -8.00
N LEU A 91 -4.68 -10.28 -6.74
CA LEU A 91 -6.06 -10.19 -6.26
C LEU A 91 -6.51 -8.74 -6.12
N LEU A 92 -5.62 -7.83 -5.70
CA LEU A 92 -5.88 -6.40 -5.68
C LEU A 92 -6.09 -5.83 -7.08
N ALA A 93 -5.26 -6.24 -8.05
CA ALA A 93 -5.45 -5.86 -9.45
C ALA A 93 -6.84 -6.28 -9.95
N ARG A 94 -7.25 -7.50 -9.60
CA ARG A 94 -8.56 -8.02 -9.93
C ARG A 94 -9.71 -7.26 -9.26
N LEU A 95 -9.58 -6.91 -7.97
CA LEU A 95 -10.57 -6.07 -7.29
C LEU A 95 -10.75 -4.71 -7.99
N ILE A 96 -9.66 -4.12 -8.48
CA ILE A 96 -9.72 -2.87 -9.26
C ILE A 96 -10.44 -3.07 -10.60
N SER A 97 -10.19 -4.18 -11.29
CA SER A 97 -10.92 -4.53 -12.52
C SER A 97 -12.43 -4.64 -12.23
N GLU A 98 -12.82 -5.36 -11.17
CA GLU A 98 -14.23 -5.47 -10.73
C GLU A 98 -14.84 -4.10 -10.37
N LEU A 99 -14.12 -3.25 -9.64
CA LEU A 99 -14.60 -1.91 -9.29
C LEU A 99 -14.89 -1.05 -10.53
N THR A 100 -14.10 -1.22 -11.59
CA THR A 100 -14.15 -0.40 -12.81
C THR A 100 -15.02 -1.01 -13.91
N GLY A 101 -15.76 -2.08 -13.61
CA GLY A 101 -16.63 -2.78 -14.56
C GLY A 101 -15.87 -3.53 -15.65
N ARG A 102 -14.57 -3.79 -15.46
CA ARG A 102 -13.77 -4.63 -16.35
C ARG A 102 -13.75 -6.04 -15.79
N HIS A 103 -14.42 -6.97 -16.46
CA HIS A 103 -14.29 -8.39 -16.14
C HIS A 103 -13.03 -8.93 -16.81
N ASP A 104 -11.89 -8.78 -16.12
CA ASP A 104 -10.73 -9.62 -16.44
C ASP A 104 -11.02 -11.02 -15.90
N ASP A 105 -11.47 -11.92 -16.77
CA ASP A 105 -11.64 -13.35 -16.53
C ASP A 105 -10.29 -14.08 -16.40
N GLY A 106 -9.35 -13.48 -15.67
CA GLY A 106 -8.09 -14.12 -15.31
C GLY A 106 -8.35 -15.43 -14.54
N PRO A 107 -7.40 -16.38 -14.56
CA PRO A 107 -7.64 -17.82 -14.42
C PRO A 107 -8.04 -18.34 -13.01
N HIS A 108 -8.75 -17.57 -12.19
CA HIS A 108 -9.02 -17.91 -10.78
C HIS A 108 -10.49 -17.78 -10.36
N LEU A 109 -11.43 -17.80 -11.30
CA LEU A 109 -12.86 -17.95 -10.98
C LEU A 109 -13.17 -19.41 -10.62
N GLY A 110 -13.15 -19.75 -9.32
CA GLY A 110 -14.00 -20.85 -8.86
C GLY A 110 -13.53 -21.76 -7.72
N SER A 111 -12.31 -21.64 -7.18
CA SER A 111 -11.90 -22.54 -6.08
C SER A 111 -11.64 -21.81 -4.76
N SER A 112 -12.38 -22.21 -3.71
CA SER A 112 -11.91 -22.04 -2.34
C SER A 112 -10.57 -22.78 -2.19
N GLY A 113 -9.50 -22.09 -1.75
CA GLY A 113 -8.23 -22.75 -1.42
C GLY A 113 -6.94 -22.07 -1.89
N TYR A 114 -6.98 -20.99 -2.67
CA TYR A 114 -5.77 -20.22 -3.00
C TYR A 114 -5.42 -19.18 -1.92
N VAL A 115 -4.13 -18.82 -1.82
CA VAL A 115 -3.64 -17.82 -0.86
C VAL A 115 -4.32 -16.47 -1.12
N GLY A 116 -5.01 -15.92 -0.11
CA GLY A 116 -5.76 -14.68 -0.26
C GLY A 116 -7.23 -14.82 -0.66
N ALA A 117 -7.74 -16.04 -0.85
CA ALA A 117 -9.14 -16.26 -1.25
C ALA A 117 -10.15 -15.67 -0.27
N HIS A 118 -9.91 -15.78 1.04
CA HIS A 118 -10.78 -15.18 2.06
C HIS A 118 -10.84 -13.65 1.91
N TRP A 119 -9.67 -13.00 1.90
CA TRP A 119 -9.56 -11.56 1.73
C TRP A 119 -10.22 -11.09 0.43
N PHE A 120 -9.99 -11.79 -0.69
CA PHE A 120 -10.59 -11.45 -1.98
C PHE A 120 -12.12 -11.58 -1.95
N ASN A 121 -12.65 -12.69 -1.45
CA ASN A 121 -14.10 -12.92 -1.39
C ASN A 121 -14.81 -11.92 -0.47
N GLN A 122 -14.20 -11.58 0.67
CA GLN A 122 -14.73 -10.53 1.55
C GLN A 122 -14.65 -9.16 0.89
N SER A 123 -13.54 -8.86 0.21
CA SER A 123 -13.42 -7.60 -0.54
C SER A 123 -14.48 -7.46 -1.62
N LEU A 124 -14.81 -8.53 -2.36
CA LEU A 124 -15.90 -8.53 -3.34
C LEU A 124 -17.26 -8.22 -2.68
N ARG A 125 -17.55 -8.83 -1.53
CA ARG A 125 -18.79 -8.54 -0.76
C ARG A 125 -18.84 -7.10 -0.28
N ALA A 126 -17.71 -6.54 0.12
CA ALA A 126 -17.62 -5.16 0.59
C ALA A 126 -17.89 -4.14 -0.51
N ILE A 127 -17.44 -4.41 -1.75
CA ILE A 127 -17.58 -3.47 -2.88
C ILE A 127 -18.90 -3.62 -3.64
N ALA A 128 -19.52 -4.82 -3.61
CA ALA A 128 -20.73 -5.12 -4.37
C ALA A 128 -21.90 -4.12 -4.14
N PRO A 129 -22.22 -3.69 -2.91
CA PRO A 129 -23.35 -2.80 -2.68
C PRO A 129 -23.04 -1.32 -2.92
N LEU A 130 -21.79 -0.95 -3.24
CA LEU A 130 -21.40 0.44 -3.44
C LEU A 130 -21.96 1.00 -4.75
N SER A 131 -22.38 2.25 -4.72
CA SER A 131 -22.74 3.06 -5.89
C SER A 131 -21.57 3.18 -6.88
N SER A 132 -21.87 3.40 -8.16
CA SER A 132 -20.83 3.57 -9.19
C SER A 132 -19.82 4.68 -8.84
N PRO A 133 -20.24 5.87 -8.38
CA PRO A 133 -19.30 6.93 -8.01
C PRO A 133 -18.38 6.53 -6.84
N ALA A 134 -18.90 5.81 -5.85
CA ALA A 134 -18.08 5.32 -4.74
C ALA A 134 -17.08 4.24 -5.20
N ARG A 135 -17.49 3.36 -6.11
CA ARG A 135 -16.61 2.33 -6.70
C ARG A 135 -15.47 2.95 -7.50
N ASP A 136 -15.74 3.98 -8.30
CA ASP A 136 -14.71 4.70 -9.06
C ASP A 136 -13.68 5.36 -8.13
N GLN A 137 -14.15 6.02 -7.06
CA GLN A 137 -13.28 6.64 -6.07
C GLN A 137 -12.44 5.59 -5.31
N LEU A 138 -13.04 4.44 -4.98
CA LEU A 138 -12.33 3.33 -4.34
C LEU A 138 -11.28 2.73 -5.29
N ALA A 139 -11.58 2.59 -6.58
CA ALA A 139 -10.63 2.09 -7.57
C ALA A 139 -9.40 3.00 -7.68
N VAL A 140 -9.57 4.33 -7.62
CA VAL A 140 -8.45 5.28 -7.60
C VAL A 140 -7.55 5.04 -6.38
N ALA A 141 -8.14 4.89 -5.19
CA ALA A 141 -7.38 4.61 -3.96
C ALA A 141 -6.61 3.27 -4.07
N LEU A 142 -7.28 2.20 -4.50
CA LEU A 142 -6.66 0.88 -4.62
C LEU A 142 -5.60 0.79 -5.73
N ARG A 143 -5.73 1.56 -6.83
CA ARG A 143 -4.70 1.62 -7.88
C ARG A 143 -3.37 2.13 -7.34
N ARG A 144 -3.40 3.10 -6.44
CA ARG A 144 -2.18 3.63 -5.83
C ARG A 144 -1.44 2.55 -5.03
N GLU A 145 -2.19 1.83 -4.20
CA GLU A 145 -1.70 0.66 -3.46
C GLU A 145 -1.09 -0.38 -4.43
N LEU A 146 -1.80 -0.71 -5.52
CA LEU A 146 -1.32 -1.67 -6.52
C LEU A 146 0.02 -1.24 -7.16
N ILE A 147 0.17 0.04 -7.49
CA ILE A 147 1.41 0.56 -8.05
C ILE A 147 2.54 0.47 -7.01
N GLY A 148 2.28 0.85 -5.75
CA GLY A 148 3.24 0.74 -4.65
C GLY A 148 3.72 -0.70 -4.45
N ARG A 149 2.80 -1.68 -4.45
CA ARG A 149 3.11 -3.11 -4.38
C ARG A 149 4.00 -3.57 -5.53
N ASN A 150 3.63 -3.25 -6.77
CA ASN A 150 4.40 -3.68 -7.95
C ASN A 150 5.80 -3.07 -7.97
N MET A 151 5.93 -1.79 -7.61
CA MET A 151 7.24 -1.16 -7.51
C MET A 151 8.11 -1.81 -6.44
N CYS A 152 7.55 -2.14 -5.27
CA CYS A 152 8.32 -2.79 -4.22
C CYS A 152 8.73 -4.24 -4.58
N LEU A 153 7.92 -4.93 -5.38
CA LEU A 153 8.17 -6.31 -5.82
C LEU A 153 9.14 -6.39 -7.00
N HIS A 154 9.03 -5.48 -7.97
CA HIS A 154 9.73 -5.58 -9.25
C HIS A 154 10.74 -4.44 -9.52
N GLY A 155 10.78 -3.42 -8.66
CA GLY A 155 11.68 -2.26 -8.79
C GLY A 155 11.23 -1.22 -9.82
N ILE A 156 11.84 -0.04 -9.76
CA ILE A 156 11.50 1.14 -10.59
C ILE A 156 11.76 0.90 -12.08
N VAL A 157 12.82 0.15 -12.40
CA VAL A 157 13.18 -0.18 -13.79
C VAL A 157 12.07 -0.99 -14.46
N PHE A 158 11.55 -2.00 -13.77
CA PHE A 158 10.43 -2.78 -14.27
C PHE A 158 9.15 -1.93 -14.40
N MET A 159 8.85 -1.07 -13.42
CA MET A 159 7.72 -0.15 -13.51
C MET A 159 7.84 0.82 -14.69
N SER A 160 9.06 1.28 -15.00
CA SER A 160 9.31 2.12 -16.16
C SER A 160 9.09 1.36 -17.47
N PHE A 161 9.52 0.08 -17.53
CA PHE A 161 9.27 -0.79 -18.67
C PHE A 161 7.78 -1.02 -18.91
N VAL A 162 7.01 -1.39 -17.87
CA VAL A 162 5.57 -1.64 -17.98
C VAL A 162 4.78 -0.38 -18.32
N SER A 163 5.16 0.77 -17.77
CA SER A 163 4.46 2.04 -18.00
C SER A 163 4.83 2.73 -19.32
N GLY A 164 5.84 2.24 -20.05
CA GLY A 164 6.31 2.85 -21.30
C GLY A 164 6.95 4.24 -21.12
N ARG A 165 7.23 4.66 -19.88
CA ARG A 165 7.86 5.94 -19.54
C ARG A 165 8.73 5.81 -18.30
N ALA A 166 9.64 6.77 -18.09
CA ALA A 166 10.38 6.83 -16.84
C ALA A 166 9.41 7.00 -15.66
N PHE A 167 9.42 6.04 -14.73
CA PHE A 167 8.60 6.10 -13.53
C PHE A 167 9.37 6.86 -12.45
N ASN A 168 8.79 7.95 -11.93
CA ASN A 168 9.35 8.72 -10.83
C ASN A 168 8.56 8.45 -9.52
N PRO A 169 9.12 7.67 -8.57
CA PRO A 169 8.46 7.38 -7.31
C PRO A 169 8.23 8.62 -6.45
N ALA A 170 9.13 9.62 -6.51
CA ALA A 170 9.00 10.85 -5.73
C ALA A 170 7.78 11.68 -6.16
N GLU A 171 7.45 11.69 -7.46
CA GLU A 171 6.24 12.34 -7.97
C GLU A 171 4.97 11.57 -7.62
N MET A 172 5.00 10.24 -7.67
CA MET A 172 3.81 9.42 -7.41
C MET A 172 3.53 9.21 -5.91
N PHE A 173 4.57 9.25 -5.09
CA PHE A 173 4.51 9.03 -3.64
C PHE A 173 5.27 10.13 -2.88
N PRO A 174 4.78 11.38 -2.95
CA PRO A 174 5.40 12.52 -2.26
C PRO A 174 5.22 12.44 -0.73
N GLU A 175 4.14 11.79 -0.26
CA GLU A 175 3.78 11.71 1.16
C GLU A 175 4.76 10.92 2.03
N ALA A 176 5.60 10.08 1.43
CA ALA A 176 6.60 9.36 2.22
C ALA A 176 7.72 10.28 2.77
N GLU A 177 7.67 11.60 2.50
CA GLU A 177 8.42 12.62 3.23
C GLU A 177 7.58 13.38 4.28
N HIS A 178 6.26 13.49 4.10
CA HIS A 178 5.30 14.14 5.01
C HIS A 178 4.04 13.28 5.13
N VAL A 179 3.98 12.45 6.18
CA VAL A 179 2.77 11.71 6.52
C VAL A 179 1.91 12.62 7.38
N GLU A 180 0.89 13.27 6.80
CA GLU A 180 -0.22 13.71 7.64
C GLU A 180 -0.81 12.47 8.30
N PRO A 181 -0.99 12.46 9.63
CA PRO A 181 -1.52 11.31 10.33
C PRO A 181 -2.89 10.96 9.73
N VAL A 182 -3.04 9.70 9.31
CA VAL A 182 -4.33 9.18 8.84
C VAL A 182 -5.34 9.37 9.96
N ASP A 183 -6.39 10.14 9.69
CA ASP A 183 -7.48 10.37 10.62
C ASP A 183 -8.35 9.10 10.70
N LEU A 184 -7.96 8.21 11.62
CA LEU A 184 -8.63 6.93 11.88
C LEU A 184 -10.07 7.12 12.32
N ASP A 185 -10.35 8.22 13.02
CA ASP A 185 -11.70 8.54 13.50
C ASP A 185 -12.61 8.81 12.30
N ARG A 186 -12.15 9.56 11.29
CA ARG A 186 -12.94 9.78 10.06
C ARG A 186 -13.25 8.51 9.29
N LEU A 187 -12.30 7.59 9.18
CA LEU A 187 -12.55 6.31 8.51
C LEU A 187 -13.58 5.49 9.30
N ARG A 188 -13.41 5.41 10.63
CA ARG A 188 -14.31 4.70 11.53
C ARG A 188 -15.73 5.28 11.47
N ASP A 189 -15.87 6.58 11.50
CA ASP A 189 -17.16 7.27 11.47
C ASP A 189 -17.88 7.03 10.13
N ALA A 190 -17.15 7.12 9.00
CA ALA A 190 -17.73 6.83 7.69
C ALA A 190 -18.17 5.36 7.56
N ALA A 191 -17.36 4.42 8.06
CA ALA A 191 -17.71 3.01 8.09
C ALA A 191 -18.91 2.73 9.02
N TYR A 192 -19.03 3.44 10.14
CA TYR A 192 -20.15 3.33 11.06
C TYR A 192 -21.47 3.86 10.46
N GLU A 193 -21.44 4.95 9.71
CA GLU A 193 -22.66 5.41 9.03
C GLU A 193 -23.09 4.45 7.92
N LEU A 194 -22.14 3.90 7.16
CA LEU A 194 -22.44 2.89 6.15
C LEU A 194 -22.86 1.55 6.75
N HIS A 195 -22.41 1.22 7.95
CA HIS A 195 -22.90 0.07 8.70
C HIS A 195 -24.42 0.13 8.89
N LYS A 196 -24.97 1.31 9.22
CA LYS A 196 -26.42 1.49 9.39
C LYS A 196 -27.20 1.31 8.08
N ILE A 197 -26.52 1.38 6.94
CA ILE A 197 -27.13 1.26 5.60
C ILE A 197 -26.99 -0.17 5.08
N HIS A 198 -25.78 -0.74 5.12
CA HIS A 198 -25.45 -2.03 4.51
C HIS A 198 -25.41 -3.21 5.50
N GLY A 199 -25.53 -2.94 6.81
CA GLY A 199 -25.60 -3.94 7.87
C GLY A 199 -24.25 -4.47 8.37
N ALA A 200 -24.30 -5.44 9.27
CA ALA A 200 -23.12 -5.99 9.96
C ALA A 200 -22.19 -6.79 9.03
N GLY A 201 -22.77 -7.60 8.13
CA GLY A 201 -21.99 -8.42 7.20
C GLY A 201 -21.13 -7.58 6.24
N TRP A 202 -21.59 -6.37 5.88
CA TRP A 202 -20.79 -5.44 5.08
C TRP A 202 -19.59 -4.90 5.87
N VAL A 203 -19.76 -4.53 7.15
CA VAL A 203 -18.65 -4.02 7.97
C VAL A 203 -17.57 -5.07 8.17
N GLU A 204 -17.95 -6.32 8.41
CA GLU A 204 -17.00 -7.43 8.52
C GLU A 204 -16.19 -7.58 7.23
N ALA A 205 -16.88 -7.62 6.09
CA ALA A 205 -16.26 -7.73 4.78
C ALA A 205 -15.35 -6.53 4.46
N PHE A 206 -15.79 -5.31 4.79
CA PHE A 206 -15.05 -4.07 4.57
C PHE A 206 -13.82 -3.98 5.48
N SER A 207 -13.93 -4.42 6.73
CA SER A 207 -12.81 -4.46 7.67
C SER A 207 -11.73 -5.42 7.18
N GLU A 208 -12.11 -6.56 6.62
CA GLU A 208 -11.16 -7.49 6.00
C GLU A 208 -10.41 -6.84 4.84
N LEU A 209 -11.12 -6.14 3.93
CA LEU A 209 -10.51 -5.36 2.84
C LEU A 209 -9.48 -4.37 3.39
N VAL A 210 -9.89 -3.47 4.29
CA VAL A 210 -9.05 -2.40 4.85
C VAL A 210 -7.84 -2.93 5.61
N SER A 211 -8.00 -4.03 6.35
CA SER A 211 -6.89 -4.66 7.10
C SER A 211 -5.75 -5.17 6.22
N GLY A 212 -6.04 -5.42 4.94
CA GLY A 212 -5.08 -5.84 3.94
C GLY A 212 -4.39 -4.70 3.20
N LEU A 213 -4.73 -3.43 3.47
CA LEU A 213 -4.20 -2.25 2.78
C LEU A 213 -3.21 -1.49 3.67
N ASP A 214 -2.28 -0.77 3.03
CA ASP A 214 -1.43 0.18 3.74
C ASP A 214 -2.24 1.38 4.24
N PRO A 215 -1.98 1.93 5.44
CA PRO A 215 -2.70 3.08 5.98
C PRO A 215 -2.72 4.31 5.06
N VAL A 216 -1.71 4.50 4.21
CA VAL A 216 -1.70 5.60 3.23
C VAL A 216 -2.91 5.57 2.27
N THR A 217 -3.47 4.38 2.03
CA THR A 217 -4.64 4.19 1.17
C THR A 217 -5.95 4.60 1.87
N TRP A 218 -5.95 4.75 3.20
CA TRP A 218 -7.16 4.91 4.01
C TRP A 218 -7.85 6.27 3.83
N ALA A 219 -7.10 7.33 3.53
CA ALA A 219 -7.71 8.63 3.20
C ALA A 219 -8.55 8.54 1.91
N GLY A 220 -8.02 7.87 0.88
CA GLY A 220 -8.74 7.63 -0.37
C GLY A 220 -9.95 6.72 -0.18
N VAL A 221 -9.82 5.68 0.65
CA VAL A 221 -10.94 4.80 1.04
C VAL A 221 -12.03 5.62 1.76
N THR A 222 -11.65 6.48 2.72
CA THR A 222 -12.58 7.35 3.43
C THR A 222 -13.32 8.29 2.48
N ALA A 223 -12.63 8.84 1.48
CA ALA A 223 -13.27 9.68 0.46
C ALA A 223 -14.31 8.89 -0.34
N ALA A 224 -14.03 7.63 -0.71
CA ALA A 224 -14.98 6.75 -1.38
C ALA A 224 -16.22 6.47 -0.51
N LEU A 225 -16.05 6.22 0.79
CA LEU A 225 -17.17 6.03 1.72
C LEU A 225 -18.04 7.29 1.84
N LYS A 226 -17.42 8.48 1.84
CA LYS A 226 -18.14 9.76 1.87
C LYS A 226 -18.89 10.04 0.56
N VAL A 227 -18.44 9.52 -0.57
CA VAL A 227 -19.21 9.53 -1.82
C VAL A 227 -20.43 8.64 -1.67
N GLU A 228 -20.26 7.40 -1.20
CA GLU A 228 -21.40 6.49 -0.97
C GLU A 228 -22.45 7.11 -0.04
N LEU A 229 -22.03 7.71 1.08
CA LEU A 229 -22.95 8.37 2.01
C LEU A 229 -23.73 9.53 1.38
N ARG A 230 -23.15 10.24 0.40
CA ARG A 230 -23.85 11.30 -0.33
C ARG A 230 -24.88 10.70 -1.28
N GLU A 231 -24.49 9.72 -2.09
CA GLU A 231 -25.40 9.05 -3.02
C GLU A 231 -26.63 8.46 -2.29
N ARG A 232 -26.41 7.81 -1.14
CA ARG A 232 -27.50 7.23 -0.32
C ARG A 232 -28.38 8.25 0.38
N ARG A 233 -27.92 9.50 0.55
CA ARG A 233 -28.75 10.60 1.05
C ARG A 233 -29.61 11.15 -0.07
N THR A 234 -29.04 11.35 -1.26
CA THR A 234 -29.76 11.80 -2.45
C THR A 234 -30.85 10.82 -2.88
N GLU A 235 -30.64 9.51 -2.76
CA GLU A 235 -31.67 8.49 -3.04
C GLU A 235 -32.86 8.49 -2.05
N ARG A 236 -32.72 9.13 -0.89
CA ARG A 236 -33.75 9.17 0.18
C ARG A 236 -34.58 10.47 0.16
N GLU A 237 -34.18 11.45 -0.63
CA GLU A 237 -34.89 12.72 -0.88
C GLU A 237 -35.81 12.61 -2.10
#